data_AF-A0A6I5WIJ8-F1
#
_entry.id   AF-A0A6I5WIJ8-F1
#
_cell.length_a   1.000
_cell.length_b   1.000
_cell.length_c   1.000
_cell.angle_alpha   90.00
_cell.angle_beta   90.00
_cell.angle_gamma   90.00
#
_symmetry.space_group_name_H-M   'P 1'
#
loop_
_entity.id
_entity.type
_entity.pdbx_description
1 polymer ?
#
loop_
_entity_poly.entity_id
_entity_poly.type
_entity_poly.pdbx_seq_one_letter_code
_entity_poly.pdbx_strand_id
1 'polypeptide(L)'
;MPWTSRPSCSRSNDVSVRPVLRKEGPVPATAWGRSPFRRAARVGRLAAVAACLLLLLPVVPTAAPTAPSPGSSMAAAHAAPSPPDLGRGASLYFRDCAGCHGQRGGGTPKGPAIAGAGAASVDFQVSTGRMPPASPRDVDRRADPVYGPEEIDALVRYVAGFGDGPPIPAVEPGDVSVGQALYLANCATCHSATGAGGALSGGRTAPALFEATAVQVAEAIRVGPGAMPAYPESLLDDRELNALVTYVEVLQNKRQDVDPGGLALGRIGPLYEGAVGLVAAALLFVLLARWLARRAPQGSRR
;
A
#
# COMPACT_ATOMS: atom_id res chain seq x y z
N MET A 1 8.89 61.77 -8.87
CA MET A 1 10.32 62.15 -8.83
C MET A 1 11.10 60.98 -8.20
N PRO A 2 12.01 60.36 -8.96
CA PRO A 2 12.70 59.13 -8.57
C PRO A 2 14.03 59.47 -7.87
N TRP A 3 14.40 58.73 -6.82
CA TRP A 3 15.77 58.79 -6.28
C TRP A 3 16.33 57.39 -6.15
N THR A 4 17.12 57.09 -7.18
CA THR A 4 18.18 56.10 -7.26
C THR A 4 19.24 56.32 -6.18
N SER A 5 19.73 55.25 -5.54
CA SER A 5 21.14 55.14 -5.10
C SER A 5 21.45 53.76 -4.49
N ARG A 6 22.04 52.88 -5.30
CA ARG A 6 23.22 52.07 -4.92
C ARG A 6 24.46 52.88 -5.37
N PRO A 7 25.71 52.67 -4.90
CA PRO A 7 26.26 51.44 -4.31
C PRO A 7 27.22 51.64 -3.11
N SER A 8 27.59 50.55 -2.43
CA SER A 8 28.89 50.49 -1.72
C SER A 8 29.40 49.05 -1.69
N CYS A 9 30.55 48.87 -2.35
CA CYS A 9 31.42 47.72 -2.24
C CYS A 9 32.15 47.76 -0.90
N SER A 10 32.00 46.74 -0.06
CA SER A 10 32.93 46.47 1.04
C SER A 10 33.50 45.05 0.95
N ARG A 11 34.75 45.01 0.48
CA ARG A 11 35.88 44.21 0.98
C ARG A 11 35.62 42.80 1.50
N SER A 12 36.06 41.85 0.67
CA SER A 12 37.06 40.79 1.00
C SER A 12 37.05 40.23 2.42
N ASN A 13 36.43 39.06 2.58
CA ASN A 13 36.86 38.08 3.57
C ASN A 13 37.63 36.97 2.84
N ASP A 14 38.93 37.02 3.03
CA ASP A 14 39.93 36.07 2.58
C ASP A 14 39.91 34.89 3.56
N VAL A 15 39.22 33.79 3.21
CA VAL A 15 39.27 32.53 3.97
C VAL A 15 40.27 31.62 3.28
N SER A 16 41.51 31.74 3.74
CA SER A 16 42.63 30.83 3.47
C SER A 16 42.28 29.42 3.95
N VAL A 17 41.86 28.55 3.01
CA VAL A 17 41.69 27.11 3.27
C VAL A 17 43.05 26.45 3.06
N ARG A 18 43.77 26.21 4.15
CA ARG A 18 45.00 25.40 4.13
C ARG A 18 44.63 23.91 4.01
N PRO A 19 45.15 23.16 3.03
CA PRO A 19 44.91 21.73 2.95
C PRO A 19 45.63 20.99 4.07
N VAL A 20 44.88 20.27 4.90
CA VAL A 20 45.42 19.33 5.90
C VAL A 20 45.91 18.09 5.16
N LEU A 21 47.21 18.04 4.86
CA LEU A 21 47.88 16.84 4.37
C LEU A 21 47.97 15.80 5.51
N ARG A 22 47.05 14.84 5.49
CA ARG A 22 47.12 13.63 6.32
C ARG A 22 48.21 12.72 5.73
N LYS A 23 49.27 12.48 6.49
CA LYS A 23 50.29 11.45 6.21
C LYS A 23 49.66 10.07 6.36
N GLU A 24 49.32 9.44 5.24
CA GLU A 24 48.97 8.01 5.20
C GLU A 24 50.27 7.19 5.24
N GLY A 25 50.37 6.27 6.20
CA GLY A 25 51.48 5.31 6.33
C GLY A 25 51.37 4.18 5.30
N PRO A 26 52.45 3.41 5.06
CA PRO A 26 52.48 2.38 4.04
C PRO A 26 51.57 1.19 4.42
N VAL A 27 50.61 0.91 3.53
CA VAL A 27 49.71 -0.25 3.62
C VAL A 27 50.47 -1.49 3.11
N PRO A 28 50.52 -2.61 3.86
CA PRO A 28 51.23 -3.81 3.42
C PRO A 28 50.51 -4.50 2.25
N ALA A 29 51.27 -4.81 1.21
CA ALA A 29 50.84 -5.54 0.02
C ALA A 29 50.41 -6.97 0.38
N THR A 30 49.10 -7.22 0.35
CA THR A 30 48.54 -8.58 0.44
C THR A 30 48.18 -9.08 -0.95
N ALA A 31 48.69 -10.29 -1.23
CA ALA A 31 48.69 -10.93 -2.51
C ALA A 31 47.28 -11.16 -3.07
N TRP A 32 47.07 -10.70 -4.30
CA TRP A 32 45.94 -11.10 -5.14
C TRP A 32 46.05 -12.59 -5.49
N GLY A 33 45.39 -13.39 -4.67
CA GLY A 33 45.17 -14.82 -4.87
C GLY A 33 44.24 -15.08 -6.05
N ARG A 34 44.64 -16.03 -6.88
CA ARG A 34 44.03 -16.42 -8.15
C ARG A 34 42.63 -17.01 -7.96
N SER A 35 41.74 -16.68 -8.89
CA SER A 35 40.37 -17.18 -9.05
C SER A 35 40.27 -18.71 -9.09
N PRO A 36 39.37 -19.36 -8.30
CA PRO A 36 39.05 -20.78 -8.43
C PRO A 36 37.89 -20.99 -9.41
N PHE A 37 38.03 -20.53 -10.66
CA PHE A 37 37.03 -20.74 -11.72
C PHE A 37 37.50 -21.75 -12.78
N ARG A 38 38.21 -22.81 -12.38
CA ARG A 38 38.59 -23.92 -13.28
C ARG A 38 38.81 -25.21 -12.49
N ARG A 39 37.72 -25.89 -12.10
CA ARG A 39 37.72 -27.35 -11.78
C ARG A 39 36.29 -27.83 -11.48
N ALA A 40 35.38 -27.67 -12.44
CA ALA A 40 34.07 -28.31 -12.41
C ALA A 40 33.79 -28.94 -13.78
N ALA A 41 34.65 -29.89 -14.15
CA ALA A 41 34.40 -30.86 -15.19
C ALA A 41 35.22 -32.11 -14.87
N ARG A 42 34.54 -33.26 -14.83
CA ARG A 42 35.04 -34.62 -14.57
C ARG A 42 35.20 -34.98 -13.09
N VAL A 43 34.11 -35.44 -12.47
CA VAL A 43 33.97 -36.83 -11.98
C VAL A 43 32.47 -37.11 -11.94
N GLY A 44 31.98 -37.83 -12.95
CA GLY A 44 30.63 -38.37 -12.93
C GLY A 44 30.58 -39.72 -12.24
N ARG A 45 29.35 -40.12 -11.94
CA ARG A 45 28.90 -41.48 -11.58
C ARG A 45 29.26 -41.88 -10.14
N LEU A 46 28.19 -42.13 -9.35
CA LEU A 46 28.11 -42.80 -8.03
C LEU A 46 27.33 -42.02 -6.96
N ALA A 47 26.28 -41.28 -7.34
CA ALA A 47 25.29 -40.76 -6.37
C ALA A 47 23.84 -41.12 -6.78
N ALA A 48 23.68 -42.26 -7.45
CA ALA A 48 22.40 -42.83 -7.83
C ALA A 48 22.21 -44.21 -7.15
N VAL A 49 22.32 -44.27 -5.81
CA VAL A 49 21.94 -45.45 -5.00
C VAL A 49 21.39 -45.08 -3.60
N ALA A 50 21.54 -43.86 -3.10
CA ALA A 50 21.18 -43.51 -1.71
C ALA A 50 19.88 -42.70 -1.54
N ALA A 51 18.88 -42.93 -2.38
CA ALA A 51 17.55 -42.27 -2.28
C ALA A 51 16.39 -43.27 -2.38
N CYS A 52 16.59 -44.50 -1.88
CA CYS A 52 15.60 -45.58 -1.92
C CYS A 52 15.22 -46.14 -0.52
N LEU A 53 15.49 -45.43 0.58
CA LEU A 53 15.26 -46.01 1.92
C LEU A 53 14.72 -45.02 2.97
N LEU A 54 13.67 -44.26 2.65
CA LEU A 54 12.93 -43.47 3.65
C LEU A 54 11.42 -43.32 3.35
N LEU A 55 10.84 -44.25 2.57
CA LEU A 55 9.42 -44.25 2.19
C LEU A 55 8.64 -45.45 2.75
N LEU A 56 8.85 -45.79 4.03
CA LEU A 56 8.07 -46.83 4.71
C LEU A 56 7.88 -46.49 6.20
N LEU A 57 7.04 -45.51 6.50
CA LEU A 57 6.43 -45.36 7.84
C LEU A 57 4.93 -45.66 7.73
N PRO A 58 4.40 -46.67 8.45
CA PRO A 58 2.98 -46.97 8.47
C PRO A 58 2.23 -46.02 9.42
N VAL A 59 1.16 -45.41 8.91
CA VAL A 59 0.16 -44.70 9.71
C VAL A 59 -0.79 -45.73 10.31
N VAL A 60 -0.88 -45.76 11.64
CA VAL A 60 -1.82 -46.59 12.40
C VAL A 60 -3.05 -45.75 12.75
N PRO A 61 -4.28 -46.12 12.36
CA PRO A 61 -5.49 -45.53 12.92
C PRO A 61 -6.07 -46.44 14.01
N THR A 62 -6.34 -45.90 15.20
CA THR A 62 -7.11 -46.61 16.24
C THR A 62 -8.18 -45.72 16.88
N ALA A 63 -9.43 -46.19 16.75
CA ALA A 63 -10.60 -46.02 17.61
C ALA A 63 -11.20 -44.59 17.75
N ALA A 64 -12.50 -44.34 17.89
CA ALA A 64 -13.77 -45.07 17.75
C ALA A 64 -14.89 -43.98 17.77
N PRO A 65 -16.10 -44.20 17.22
CA PRO A 65 -17.15 -43.18 17.20
C PRO A 65 -17.88 -43.10 18.56
N THR A 66 -17.79 -41.95 19.23
CA THR A 66 -18.69 -41.59 20.33
C THR A 66 -19.94 -40.91 19.76
N ALA A 67 -21.11 -41.47 20.11
CA ALA A 67 -22.40 -40.90 19.77
C ALA A 67 -22.63 -39.55 20.49
N PRO A 68 -23.20 -38.53 19.82
CA PRO A 68 -23.60 -37.29 20.49
C PRO A 68 -24.91 -37.51 21.27
N SER A 69 -24.90 -37.14 22.55
CA SER A 69 -26.11 -37.00 23.37
C SER A 69 -26.98 -35.85 22.85
N PRO A 70 -28.33 -35.93 22.94
CA PRO A 70 -29.21 -34.84 22.56
C PRO A 70 -29.16 -33.75 23.64
N GLY A 71 -28.19 -32.84 23.51
CA GLY A 71 -28.17 -31.57 24.22
C GLY A 71 -29.11 -30.60 23.52
N SER A 72 -30.08 -30.09 24.26
CA SER A 72 -31.12 -29.16 23.85
C SER A 72 -30.64 -28.10 22.84
N SER A 73 -31.09 -28.23 21.59
CA SER A 73 -31.07 -27.12 20.63
C SER A 73 -32.07 -26.07 21.12
N MET A 74 -31.59 -25.09 21.89
CA MET A 74 -32.24 -23.79 21.86
C MET A 74 -32.02 -23.26 20.46
N ALA A 75 -33.09 -23.24 19.68
CA ALA A 75 -33.18 -22.44 18.48
C ALA A 75 -32.65 -21.04 18.82
N ALA A 76 -31.52 -20.67 18.20
CA ALA A 76 -31.08 -19.29 18.18
C ALA A 76 -32.14 -18.52 17.40
N ALA A 77 -33.13 -18.01 18.13
CA ALA A 77 -33.95 -16.92 17.66
C ALA A 77 -32.98 -15.84 17.18
N HIS A 78 -33.10 -15.47 15.92
CA HIS A 78 -32.36 -14.34 15.37
C HIS A 78 -32.79 -13.12 16.20
N ALA A 79 -31.94 -12.75 17.16
CA ALA A 79 -32.17 -11.58 17.99
C ALA A 79 -32.24 -10.38 17.04
N ALA A 80 -33.38 -9.69 17.07
CA ALA A 80 -33.50 -8.38 16.46
C ALA A 80 -32.38 -7.48 16.97
N PRO A 81 -31.84 -6.54 16.16
CA PRO A 81 -30.77 -5.66 16.61
C PRO A 81 -31.20 -4.94 17.88
N SER A 82 -30.38 -5.09 18.93
CA SER A 82 -30.55 -4.37 20.20
C SER A 82 -30.62 -2.85 19.94
N PRO A 83 -31.36 -2.08 20.76
CA PRO A 83 -31.39 -0.64 20.64
C PRO A 83 -29.96 -0.06 20.71
N PRO A 84 -29.70 1.06 20.01
CA PRO A 84 -28.34 1.58 19.84
C PRO A 84 -27.68 1.87 21.19
N ASP A 85 -26.59 1.15 21.47
CA ASP A 85 -25.77 1.34 22.65
C ASP A 85 -24.85 2.56 22.47
N LEU A 86 -25.45 3.75 22.62
CA LEU A 86 -24.71 5.01 22.68
C LEU A 86 -23.78 5.05 23.90
N GLY A 87 -24.05 4.25 24.94
CA GLY A 87 -23.20 4.15 26.13
C GLY A 87 -21.84 3.55 25.83
N ARG A 88 -21.77 2.50 25.00
CA ARG A 88 -20.52 1.92 24.52
C ARG A 88 -19.74 2.92 23.66
N GLY A 89 -20.39 3.56 22.68
CA GLY A 89 -19.77 4.58 21.83
C GLY A 89 -19.20 5.76 22.63
N ALA A 90 -19.97 6.27 23.60
CA ALA A 90 -19.53 7.34 24.50
C ALA A 90 -18.31 6.92 25.34
N SER A 91 -18.32 5.71 25.90
CA SER A 91 -17.24 5.21 26.74
C SER A 91 -15.93 5.09 25.96
N LEU A 92 -15.98 4.53 24.75
CA LEU A 92 -14.82 4.45 23.85
C LEU A 92 -14.31 5.84 23.48
N TYR A 93 -15.21 6.76 23.13
CA TYR A 93 -14.87 8.12 22.75
C TYR A 93 -14.16 8.88 23.88
N PHE A 94 -14.68 8.83 25.11
CA PHE A 94 -14.09 9.55 26.24
C PHE A 94 -12.75 8.95 26.66
N ARG A 95 -12.56 7.63 26.50
CA ARG A 95 -11.31 6.94 26.81
C ARG A 95 -10.20 7.28 25.80
N ASP A 96 -10.53 7.27 24.50
CA ASP A 96 -9.49 7.22 23.45
C ASP A 96 -9.45 8.48 22.56
N CYS A 97 -10.57 9.19 22.38
CA CYS A 97 -10.71 10.24 21.35
C CYS A 97 -10.79 11.66 21.95
N ALA A 98 -11.54 11.82 23.05
CA ALA A 98 -11.90 13.12 23.62
C ALA A 98 -10.67 13.96 24.05
N GLY A 99 -9.56 13.31 24.41
CA GLY A 99 -8.32 13.99 24.78
C GLY A 99 -7.68 14.79 23.63
N CYS A 100 -7.92 14.39 22.38
CA CYS A 100 -7.42 15.07 21.19
C CYS A 100 -8.52 15.86 20.46
N HIS A 101 -9.73 15.31 20.40
CA HIS A 101 -10.84 15.89 19.64
C HIS A 101 -11.83 16.71 20.50
N GLY A 102 -11.59 16.83 21.81
CA GLY A 102 -12.47 17.52 22.75
C GLY A 102 -13.69 16.69 23.15
N GLN A 103 -14.43 17.11 24.19
CA GLN A 103 -15.54 16.29 24.73
C GLN A 103 -16.73 16.14 23.77
N ARG A 104 -16.89 17.04 22.80
CA ARG A 104 -17.96 17.05 21.79
C ARG A 104 -17.42 17.24 20.36
N GLY A 105 -16.22 16.75 20.08
CA GLY A 105 -15.62 16.83 18.75
C GLY A 105 -15.18 18.22 18.29
N GLY A 106 -15.13 19.23 19.17
CA GLY A 106 -14.73 20.60 18.82
C GLY A 106 -13.24 20.81 18.52
N GLY A 107 -12.42 19.77 18.67
CA GLY A 107 -10.97 19.82 18.47
C GLY A 107 -10.20 20.42 19.65
N THR A 108 -8.88 20.23 19.62
CA THR A 108 -7.91 20.79 20.57
C THR A 108 -6.60 21.08 19.80
N PRO A 109 -5.57 21.68 20.43
CA PRO A 109 -4.25 21.75 19.80
C PRO A 109 -3.62 20.37 19.47
N LYS A 110 -4.11 19.27 20.07
CA LYS A 110 -3.64 17.91 19.82
C LYS A 110 -4.36 17.20 18.66
N GLY A 111 -5.52 17.69 18.24
CA GLY A 111 -6.33 17.03 17.22
C GLY A 111 -7.42 17.95 16.65
N PRO A 112 -7.74 17.82 15.35
CA PRO A 112 -8.71 18.69 14.70
C PRO A 112 -10.12 18.51 15.27
N ALA A 113 -11.00 19.45 14.93
CA ALA A 113 -12.43 19.24 15.13
C ALA A 113 -12.92 18.10 14.23
N ILE A 114 -13.79 17.27 14.79
CA ILE A 114 -14.48 16.16 14.10
C ILE A 114 -16.00 16.28 14.22
N ALA A 115 -16.49 17.25 14.99
CA ALA A 115 -17.88 17.66 14.92
C ALA A 115 -18.18 18.14 13.49
N GLY A 116 -19.14 17.47 12.85
CA GLY A 116 -19.52 17.73 11.47
C GLY A 116 -18.62 17.09 10.39
N ALA A 117 -17.67 16.23 10.76
CA ALA A 117 -16.89 15.46 9.78
C ALA A 117 -17.74 14.39 9.08
N GLY A 118 -18.88 14.00 9.69
CA GLY A 118 -19.80 12.99 9.17
C GLY A 118 -19.42 11.56 9.54
N ALA A 119 -20.43 10.68 9.51
CA ALA A 119 -20.28 9.27 9.85
C ALA A 119 -19.27 8.56 8.94
N ALA A 120 -19.28 8.86 7.63
CA ALA A 120 -18.32 8.30 6.67
C ALA A 120 -16.87 8.65 7.01
N SER A 121 -16.60 9.87 7.49
CA SER A 121 -15.23 10.26 7.84
C SER A 121 -14.75 9.53 9.10
N VAL A 122 -15.64 9.31 10.06
CA VAL A 122 -15.29 8.61 11.30
C VAL A 122 -15.06 7.13 11.02
N ASP A 123 -15.98 6.47 10.30
CA ASP A 123 -15.82 5.07 9.94
C ASP A 123 -14.54 4.88 9.14
N PHE A 124 -14.35 5.62 8.04
CA PHE A 124 -13.16 5.51 7.20
C PHE A 124 -11.87 5.59 8.01
N GLN A 125 -11.74 6.56 8.91
CA GLN A 125 -10.49 6.75 9.66
C GLN A 125 -10.25 5.64 10.68
N VAL A 126 -11.31 5.13 11.32
CA VAL A 126 -11.21 4.11 12.34
C VAL A 126 -11.11 2.70 11.73
N SER A 127 -11.93 2.40 10.73
CA SER A 127 -11.98 1.11 10.02
C SER A 127 -10.76 0.86 9.13
N THR A 128 -10.02 1.90 8.77
CA THR A 128 -8.70 1.78 8.13
C THR A 128 -7.51 1.83 9.09
N GLY A 129 -7.77 1.90 10.41
CA GLY A 129 -6.75 1.93 11.45
C GLY A 129 -5.91 3.20 11.49
N ARG A 130 -6.31 4.28 10.78
CA ARG A 130 -5.62 5.58 10.84
C ARG A 130 -5.85 6.29 12.16
N MET A 131 -7.03 6.07 12.75
CA MET A 131 -7.42 6.60 14.04
C MET A 131 -7.77 5.46 15.02
N PRO A 132 -7.28 5.51 16.27
CA PRO A 132 -6.25 6.42 16.77
C PRO A 132 -4.86 6.10 16.20
N PRO A 133 -4.03 7.11 15.89
CA PRO A 133 -2.72 6.87 15.30
C PRO A 133 -1.73 6.37 16.36
N ALA A 134 -0.85 5.44 15.97
CA ALA A 134 0.20 4.93 16.86
C ALA A 134 1.20 6.03 17.31
N SER A 135 1.41 7.04 16.49
CA SER A 135 2.21 8.23 16.82
C SER A 135 1.67 9.47 16.08
N PRO A 136 2.00 10.70 16.54
CA PRO A 136 1.57 11.92 15.86
C PRO A 136 2.03 12.06 14.40
N ARG A 137 3.01 11.26 13.96
CA ARG A 137 3.51 11.26 12.58
C ARG A 137 2.75 10.31 11.66
N ASP A 138 1.89 9.47 12.21
CA ASP A 138 1.20 8.38 11.50
C ASP A 138 -0.28 8.67 11.19
N VAL A 139 -0.73 9.92 11.34
CA VAL A 139 -2.15 10.31 11.26
C VAL A 139 -2.87 9.91 9.97
N ASP A 140 -2.14 9.80 8.85
CA ASP A 140 -2.71 9.42 7.55
C ASP A 140 -2.33 7.99 7.11
N ARG A 141 -1.56 7.26 7.93
CA ARG A 141 -1.03 5.94 7.57
C ARG A 141 -2.03 4.84 7.94
N ARG A 142 -2.39 4.01 6.96
CA ARG A 142 -3.20 2.81 7.18
C ARG A 142 -2.49 1.87 8.17
N ALA A 143 -3.26 1.28 9.08
CA ALA A 143 -2.81 0.26 10.01
C ALA A 143 -3.94 -0.73 10.28
N ASP A 144 -3.69 -1.73 11.12
CA ASP A 144 -4.75 -2.62 11.58
C ASP A 144 -5.72 -1.85 12.49
N PRO A 145 -7.04 -1.96 12.29
CA PRO A 145 -8.02 -1.31 13.16
C PRO A 145 -7.89 -1.75 14.61
N VAL A 146 -7.87 -0.78 15.52
CA VAL A 146 -7.79 -1.03 16.97
C VAL A 146 -9.10 -1.60 17.51
N TYR A 147 -10.22 -1.25 16.89
CA TYR A 147 -11.57 -1.59 17.34
C TYR A 147 -12.21 -2.66 16.44
N GLY A 148 -13.08 -3.47 17.03
CA GLY A 148 -13.92 -4.41 16.26
C GLY A 148 -15.09 -3.71 15.55
N PRO A 149 -15.76 -4.36 14.59
CA PRO A 149 -16.85 -3.76 13.81
C PRO A 149 -17.98 -3.15 14.66
N GLU A 150 -18.40 -3.83 15.74
CA GLU A 150 -19.44 -3.34 16.65
C GLU A 150 -19.03 -2.06 17.40
N GLU A 151 -17.73 -1.95 17.72
CA GLU A 151 -17.16 -0.81 18.44
C GLU A 151 -17.01 0.39 17.51
N ILE A 152 -16.61 0.14 16.26
CA ILE A 152 -16.57 1.15 15.21
C ILE A 152 -17.97 1.71 14.98
N ASP A 153 -18.98 0.86 14.80
CA ASP A 153 -20.37 1.30 14.60
C ASP A 153 -20.89 2.09 15.82
N ALA A 154 -20.57 1.65 17.05
CA ALA A 154 -20.91 2.41 18.26
C ALA A 154 -20.23 3.80 18.31
N LEU A 155 -18.95 3.88 17.94
CA LEU A 155 -18.20 5.14 17.87
C LEU A 155 -18.77 6.07 16.80
N VAL A 156 -19.00 5.55 15.58
CA VAL A 156 -19.57 6.30 14.45
C VAL A 156 -20.92 6.89 14.85
N ARG A 157 -21.82 6.08 15.40
CA ARG A 157 -23.15 6.53 15.84
C ARG A 157 -23.07 7.59 16.94
N TYR A 158 -22.13 7.45 17.88
CA TYR A 158 -21.95 8.45 18.93
C TYR A 158 -21.41 9.78 18.38
N VAL A 159 -20.39 9.75 17.52
CA VAL A 159 -19.78 10.96 16.94
C VAL A 159 -20.71 11.65 15.94
N ALA A 160 -21.57 10.91 15.23
CA ALA A 160 -22.61 11.47 14.38
C ALA A 160 -23.58 12.37 15.16
N GLY A 161 -23.71 12.19 16.48
CA GLY A 161 -24.48 13.07 17.35
C GLY A 161 -23.86 14.45 17.60
N PHE A 162 -22.62 14.71 17.14
CA PHE A 162 -21.93 16.00 17.35
C PHE A 162 -22.18 17.02 16.24
N GLY A 163 -22.73 16.62 15.10
CA GLY A 163 -23.07 17.52 13.99
C GLY A 163 -23.32 16.77 12.69
N ASP A 164 -23.80 17.51 11.69
CA ASP A 164 -24.13 16.97 10.37
C ASP A 164 -22.88 16.69 9.53
N GLY A 165 -22.92 15.68 8.67
CA GLY A 165 -21.88 15.41 7.69
C GLY A 165 -22.25 14.24 6.79
N PRO A 166 -21.37 13.85 5.86
CA PRO A 166 -21.66 12.77 4.93
C PRO A 166 -21.96 11.45 5.67
N PRO A 167 -23.10 10.78 5.37
CA PRO A 167 -23.39 9.45 5.88
C PRO A 167 -22.45 8.43 5.23
N ILE A 168 -22.32 7.26 5.86
CA ILE A 168 -21.64 6.10 5.24
C ILE A 168 -22.41 5.75 3.95
N PRO A 169 -21.76 5.75 2.77
CA PRO A 169 -22.43 5.43 1.51
C PRO A 169 -22.89 3.98 1.46
N ALA A 170 -24.10 3.74 0.93
CA ALA A 170 -24.51 2.41 0.54
C ALA A 170 -23.80 2.05 -0.77
N VAL A 171 -23.13 0.89 -0.79
CA VAL A 171 -22.39 0.42 -1.96
C VAL A 171 -23.20 -0.67 -2.65
N GLU A 172 -23.45 -0.45 -3.94
CA GLU A 172 -24.16 -1.37 -4.83
C GLU A 172 -23.31 -1.65 -6.08
N PRO A 173 -23.56 -2.74 -6.81
CA PRO A 173 -22.92 -2.98 -8.09
C PRO A 173 -23.19 -1.86 -9.10
N GLY A 174 -22.13 -1.37 -9.75
CA GLY A 174 -22.18 -0.31 -10.75
C GLY A 174 -21.66 -0.74 -12.13
N ASP A 175 -21.75 0.18 -13.10
CA ASP A 175 -21.26 -0.06 -14.46
C ASP A 175 -19.72 0.10 -14.51
N VAL A 176 -19.02 -1.00 -14.80
CA VAL A 176 -17.55 -1.04 -14.87
C VAL A 176 -16.98 -0.09 -15.94
N SER A 177 -17.67 0.09 -17.07
CA SER A 177 -17.19 0.94 -18.17
C SER A 177 -17.29 2.42 -17.82
N VAL A 178 -18.37 2.82 -17.15
CA VAL A 178 -18.53 4.17 -16.59
C VAL A 178 -17.48 4.41 -15.51
N GLY A 179 -17.32 3.45 -14.60
CA GLY A 179 -16.32 3.52 -13.53
C GLY A 179 -14.90 3.66 -14.05
N GLN A 180 -14.55 2.92 -15.12
CA GLN A 180 -13.25 3.04 -15.78
C GLN A 180 -13.01 4.44 -16.33
N ALA A 181 -13.99 5.00 -17.06
CA ALA A 181 -13.86 6.32 -17.65
C ALA A 181 -13.69 7.40 -16.57
N LEU A 182 -14.51 7.35 -15.51
CA LEU A 182 -14.43 8.28 -14.38
C LEU A 182 -13.11 8.14 -13.62
N TYR A 183 -12.65 6.92 -13.37
CA TYR A 183 -11.40 6.66 -12.66
C TYR A 183 -10.19 7.20 -13.41
N LEU A 184 -10.12 6.95 -14.73
CA LEU A 184 -9.03 7.45 -15.56
C LEU A 184 -9.02 8.97 -15.67
N ALA A 185 -10.20 9.59 -15.67
CA ALA A 185 -10.33 11.05 -15.74
C ALA A 185 -9.98 11.76 -14.42
N ASN A 186 -10.28 11.15 -13.27
CA ASN A 186 -10.26 11.86 -11.97
C ASN A 186 -9.31 11.26 -10.92
N CYS A 187 -9.06 9.96 -10.96
CA CYS A 187 -8.38 9.24 -9.86
C CYS A 187 -6.98 8.74 -10.24
N ALA A 188 -6.81 8.31 -11.50
CA ALA A 188 -5.59 7.67 -11.98
C ALA A 188 -4.35 8.58 -11.92
N THR A 189 -4.53 9.90 -11.96
CA THR A 189 -3.43 10.86 -11.81
C THR A 189 -2.69 10.71 -10.48
N CYS A 190 -3.39 10.34 -9.41
CA CYS A 190 -2.79 10.13 -8.10
C CYS A 190 -2.62 8.63 -7.80
N HIS A 191 -3.62 7.81 -8.10
CA HIS A 191 -3.62 6.39 -7.74
C HIS A 191 -3.00 5.46 -8.79
N SER A 192 -2.44 6.00 -9.88
CA SER A 192 -2.02 5.27 -11.08
C SER A 192 -3.20 4.63 -11.82
N ALA A 193 -3.05 4.35 -13.12
CA ALA A 193 -4.06 3.64 -13.90
C ALA A 193 -4.35 2.22 -13.36
N THR A 194 -3.42 1.66 -12.59
CA THR A 194 -3.52 0.31 -12.01
C THR A 194 -4.02 0.29 -10.56
N GLY A 195 -4.26 1.46 -9.94
CA GLY A 195 -4.60 1.53 -8.51
C GLY A 195 -3.42 1.34 -7.55
N ALA A 196 -2.19 1.31 -8.07
CA ALA A 196 -0.98 1.08 -7.28
C ALA A 196 -0.57 2.25 -6.36
N GLY A 197 -1.18 3.42 -6.51
CA GLY A 197 -0.76 4.63 -5.81
C GLY A 197 0.41 5.34 -6.48
N GLY A 198 0.97 6.34 -5.81
CA GLY A 198 2.05 7.16 -6.34
C GLY A 198 2.59 8.19 -5.37
N ALA A 199 3.79 8.71 -5.65
CA ALA A 199 4.35 9.81 -4.89
C ALA A 199 3.68 11.14 -5.26
N LEU A 200 3.39 11.97 -4.26
CA LEU A 200 2.80 13.30 -4.38
C LEU A 200 3.80 14.37 -3.91
N SER A 201 3.49 15.63 -4.21
CA SER A 201 4.30 16.76 -3.74
C SER A 201 4.27 16.89 -2.21
N GLY A 202 5.36 17.43 -1.66
CA GLY A 202 5.50 17.64 -0.21
C GLY A 202 5.76 16.35 0.58
N GLY A 203 6.30 15.30 -0.06
CA GLY A 203 6.61 14.02 0.61
C GLY A 203 5.38 13.17 0.94
N ARG A 204 4.20 13.54 0.42
CA ARG A 204 2.96 12.78 0.56
C ARG A 204 2.92 11.66 -0.47
N THR A 205 2.07 10.66 -0.24
CA THR A 205 1.84 9.57 -1.18
C THR A 205 0.35 9.30 -1.32
N ALA A 206 -0.10 8.97 -2.52
CA ALA A 206 -1.38 8.34 -2.75
C ALA A 206 -1.23 6.85 -2.44
N PRO A 207 -2.03 6.28 -1.53
CA PRO A 207 -1.93 4.87 -1.19
C PRO A 207 -2.38 3.98 -2.36
N ALA A 208 -1.89 2.74 -2.37
CA ALA A 208 -2.45 1.70 -3.20
C ALA A 208 -3.88 1.37 -2.75
N LEU A 209 -4.76 1.05 -3.70
CA LEU A 209 -6.17 0.77 -3.43
C LEU A 209 -6.45 -0.69 -3.10
N PHE A 210 -5.43 -1.54 -3.06
CA PHE A 210 -5.60 -3.01 -3.09
C PHE A 210 -6.16 -3.64 -1.81
N GLU A 211 -6.12 -2.93 -0.68
CA GLU A 211 -6.58 -3.44 0.62
C GLU A 211 -7.86 -2.75 1.11
N ALA A 212 -8.35 -1.76 0.36
CA ALA A 212 -9.54 -1.00 0.74
C ALA A 212 -10.80 -1.82 0.42
N THR A 213 -11.72 -1.87 1.37
CA THR A 213 -13.06 -2.43 1.12
C THR A 213 -13.87 -1.51 0.22
N ALA A 214 -14.94 -2.03 -0.39
CA ALA A 214 -15.81 -1.25 -1.25
C ALA A 214 -16.38 -0.01 -0.52
N VAL A 215 -16.80 -0.18 0.74
CA VAL A 215 -17.27 0.91 1.61
C VAL A 215 -16.16 1.92 1.87
N GLN A 216 -14.94 1.48 2.21
CA GLN A 216 -13.81 2.39 2.44
C GLN A 216 -13.44 3.20 1.19
N VAL A 217 -13.56 2.62 0.00
CA VAL A 217 -13.37 3.33 -1.26
C VAL A 217 -14.45 4.39 -1.44
N ALA A 218 -15.71 4.04 -1.23
CA ALA A 218 -16.84 4.96 -1.35
C ALA A 218 -16.73 6.13 -0.36
N GLU A 219 -16.40 5.84 0.90
CA GLU A 219 -16.17 6.85 1.94
C GLU A 219 -15.01 7.76 1.57
N ALA A 220 -13.86 7.20 1.14
CA ALA A 220 -12.71 7.99 0.73
C ALA A 220 -13.06 8.99 -0.39
N ILE A 221 -13.87 8.56 -1.35
CA ILE A 221 -14.36 9.43 -2.44
C ILE A 221 -15.24 10.54 -1.87
N ARG A 222 -16.18 10.23 -0.96
CA ARG A 222 -17.08 11.23 -0.37
C ARG A 222 -16.37 12.24 0.54
N VAL A 223 -15.42 11.78 1.37
CA VAL A 223 -14.83 12.60 2.43
C VAL A 223 -13.51 13.26 2.05
N GLY A 224 -12.76 12.68 1.11
CA GLY A 224 -11.46 13.21 0.66
C GLY A 224 -10.38 13.17 1.75
N PRO A 225 -9.86 11.99 2.14
CA PRO A 225 -8.88 11.88 3.20
C PRO A 225 -7.50 12.44 2.81
N GLY A 226 -6.85 13.14 3.75
CA GLY A 226 -5.50 13.65 3.60
C GLY A 226 -5.37 14.70 2.48
N ALA A 227 -4.73 14.34 1.38
CA ALA A 227 -4.56 15.20 0.20
C ALA A 227 -5.57 14.92 -0.92
N MET A 228 -6.42 13.89 -0.76
CA MET A 228 -7.43 13.51 -1.74
C MET A 228 -8.59 14.51 -1.69
N PRO A 229 -9.03 15.08 -2.82
CA PRO A 229 -10.21 15.94 -2.82
C PRO A 229 -11.48 15.14 -2.51
N ALA A 230 -12.45 15.78 -1.87
CA ALA A 230 -13.78 15.22 -1.63
C ALA A 230 -14.67 15.34 -2.87
N TYR A 231 -15.47 14.31 -3.15
CA TYR A 231 -16.46 14.25 -4.21
C TYR A 231 -17.86 14.06 -3.59
N PRO A 232 -18.51 15.15 -3.15
CA PRO A 232 -19.86 15.10 -2.61
C PRO A 232 -20.88 14.66 -3.66
N GLU A 233 -22.07 14.29 -3.22
CA GLU A 233 -23.17 13.80 -4.08
C GLU A 233 -23.55 14.79 -5.19
N SER A 234 -23.34 16.09 -4.96
CA SER A 234 -23.57 17.14 -5.95
C SER A 234 -22.58 17.13 -7.13
N LEU A 235 -21.41 16.49 -6.98
CA LEU A 235 -20.39 16.37 -8.03
C LEU A 235 -20.34 14.97 -8.64
N LEU A 236 -20.70 13.96 -7.86
CA LEU A 236 -20.60 12.57 -8.24
C LEU A 236 -21.79 11.83 -7.62
N ASP A 237 -22.77 11.45 -8.41
CA ASP A 237 -23.97 10.83 -7.86
C ASP A 237 -23.71 9.39 -7.36
N ASP A 238 -24.67 8.78 -6.68
CA ASP A 238 -24.48 7.42 -6.15
C ASP A 238 -24.29 6.36 -7.24
N ARG A 239 -24.84 6.56 -8.44
CA ARG A 239 -24.62 5.63 -9.57
C ARG A 239 -23.17 5.70 -10.03
N GLU A 240 -22.63 6.90 -10.18
CA GLU A 240 -21.24 7.14 -10.54
C GLU A 240 -20.27 6.66 -9.45
N LEU A 241 -20.65 6.83 -8.18
CA LEU A 241 -19.89 6.30 -7.04
C LEU A 241 -19.79 4.79 -7.09
N ASN A 242 -20.93 4.12 -7.24
CA ASN A 242 -21.00 2.67 -7.35
C ASN A 242 -20.23 2.14 -8.57
N ALA A 243 -20.26 2.85 -9.70
CA ALA A 243 -19.47 2.54 -10.88
C ALA A 243 -17.95 2.63 -10.59
N LEU A 244 -17.49 3.70 -9.93
CA LEU A 244 -16.09 3.86 -9.50
C LEU A 244 -15.66 2.74 -8.55
N VAL A 245 -16.47 2.45 -7.52
CA VAL A 245 -16.18 1.39 -6.55
C VAL A 245 -16.05 0.04 -7.25
N THR A 246 -17.00 -0.30 -8.12
CA THR A 246 -16.98 -1.55 -8.90
C THR A 246 -15.74 -1.62 -9.79
N TYR A 247 -15.33 -0.52 -10.42
CA TYR A 247 -14.10 -0.50 -11.22
C TYR A 247 -12.83 -0.67 -10.36
N VAL A 248 -12.78 -0.09 -9.16
CA VAL A 248 -11.68 -0.32 -8.23
C VAL A 248 -11.62 -1.78 -7.81
N GLU A 249 -12.74 -2.44 -7.55
CA GLU A 249 -12.78 -3.89 -7.29
C GLU A 249 -12.24 -4.71 -8.47
N VAL A 250 -12.54 -4.30 -9.71
CA VAL A 250 -11.95 -4.91 -10.91
C VAL A 250 -10.42 -4.76 -10.91
N LEU A 251 -9.88 -3.59 -10.52
CA LEU A 251 -8.42 -3.39 -10.40
C LEU A 251 -7.81 -4.28 -9.31
N GLN A 252 -8.51 -4.43 -8.17
CA GLN A 252 -8.10 -5.28 -7.05
C GLN A 252 -8.06 -6.76 -7.47
N ASN A 253 -9.11 -7.24 -8.15
CA ASN A 253 -9.23 -8.62 -8.61
C ASN A 253 -8.21 -8.95 -9.72
N LYS A 254 -8.01 -8.04 -10.68
CA LYS A 254 -7.01 -8.22 -11.74
C LYS A 254 -5.57 -8.34 -11.24
N ARG A 255 -5.27 -7.90 -10.00
CA ARG A 255 -3.96 -8.11 -9.37
C ARG A 255 -3.82 -9.53 -8.82
N GLN A 256 -4.93 -10.12 -8.38
CA GLN A 256 -4.99 -11.51 -7.92
C GLN A 256 -4.94 -12.49 -9.09
N ASP A 257 -5.43 -12.07 -10.26
CA ASP A 257 -5.37 -12.84 -11.50
C ASP A 257 -3.97 -12.79 -12.17
N VAL A 258 -3.62 -13.90 -12.84
CA VAL A 258 -2.38 -14.06 -13.61
C VAL A 258 -2.31 -13.02 -14.73
N ASP A 259 -1.24 -12.24 -14.78
CA ASP A 259 -1.01 -11.21 -15.81
C ASP A 259 -1.05 -11.81 -17.24
N PRO A 260 -2.00 -11.40 -18.09
CA PRO A 260 -2.00 -11.81 -19.48
C PRO A 260 -0.80 -11.17 -20.18
N GLY A 261 0.29 -11.94 -20.36
CA GLY A 261 1.53 -11.46 -21.00
C GLY A 261 2.83 -11.77 -20.25
N GLY A 262 2.78 -12.38 -19.07
CA GLY A 262 3.98 -12.86 -18.36
C GLY A 262 4.25 -12.14 -17.04
N LEU A 263 5.50 -11.77 -16.75
CA LEU A 263 5.88 -11.21 -15.45
C LEU A 263 5.32 -9.78 -15.26
N ALA A 264 4.48 -9.58 -14.24
CA ALA A 264 3.88 -8.28 -13.88
C ALA A 264 4.88 -7.16 -13.56
N LEU A 265 6.11 -7.49 -13.14
CA LEU A 265 7.13 -6.55 -12.65
C LEU A 265 6.60 -5.49 -11.67
N GLY A 266 5.57 -5.82 -10.87
CA GLY A 266 4.94 -4.89 -9.92
C GLY A 266 3.98 -3.86 -10.54
N ARG A 267 3.66 -3.96 -11.85
CA ARG A 267 2.76 -3.06 -12.60
C ARG A 267 3.09 -1.58 -12.39
N ILE A 268 4.38 -1.29 -12.25
CA ILE A 268 4.95 0.03 -11.98
C ILE A 268 4.89 0.91 -13.26
N GLY A 269 4.40 0.34 -14.36
CA GLY A 269 4.06 1.04 -15.57
C GLY A 269 5.04 0.82 -16.72
N PRO A 270 4.69 1.33 -17.91
CA PRO A 270 5.39 1.02 -19.16
C PRO A 270 6.84 1.51 -19.17
N LEU A 271 7.19 2.48 -18.34
CA LEU A 271 8.56 2.99 -18.21
C LEU A 271 9.50 1.94 -17.60
N TYR A 272 9.13 1.38 -16.46
CA TYR A 272 9.97 0.40 -15.76
C TYR A 272 9.95 -0.95 -16.47
N GLU A 273 8.78 -1.38 -16.93
CA GLU A 273 8.66 -2.60 -17.74
C GLU A 273 9.45 -2.50 -19.04
N GLY A 274 9.37 -1.34 -19.72
CA GLY A 274 10.17 -1.05 -20.92
C GLY A 274 11.67 -1.01 -20.65
N ALA A 275 12.10 -0.42 -19.53
CA ALA A 275 13.51 -0.40 -19.15
C ALA A 275 14.06 -1.80 -18.87
N VAL A 276 13.31 -2.63 -18.13
CA VAL A 276 13.67 -4.03 -17.89
C VAL A 276 13.73 -4.81 -19.20
N GLY A 277 12.72 -4.64 -20.07
CA GLY A 277 12.68 -5.25 -21.39
C GLY A 277 13.88 -4.86 -22.26
N LEU A 278 14.24 -3.57 -22.27
CA LEU A 278 15.38 -3.05 -23.04
C LEU A 278 16.71 -3.58 -22.51
N VAL A 279 16.89 -3.62 -21.18
CA VAL A 279 18.11 -4.19 -20.57
C VAL A 279 18.22 -5.68 -20.88
N ALA A 280 17.12 -6.43 -20.76
CA ALA A 280 17.10 -7.86 -21.08
C ALA A 280 17.40 -8.10 -22.57
N ALA A 281 16.80 -7.33 -23.47
CA ALA A 281 17.05 -7.42 -24.91
C ALA A 281 18.50 -7.06 -25.27
N ALA A 282 19.05 -6.01 -24.68
CA ALA A 282 20.44 -5.59 -24.90
C ALA A 282 21.43 -6.67 -24.42
N LEU A 283 21.19 -7.27 -23.24
CA LEU A 283 22.01 -8.35 -22.72
C LEU A 283 21.93 -9.59 -23.62
N LEU A 284 20.72 -9.99 -24.03
CA LEU A 284 20.53 -11.11 -24.96
C LEU A 284 21.26 -10.86 -26.28
N PHE A 285 21.17 -9.65 -26.83
CA PHE A 285 21.85 -9.27 -28.07
C PHE A 285 23.38 -9.37 -27.95
N VAL A 286 23.96 -8.85 -26.86
CA VAL A 286 25.40 -8.94 -26.61
C VAL A 286 25.84 -10.40 -26.45
N LEU A 287 25.07 -11.23 -25.76
CA LEU A 287 25.37 -12.66 -25.60
C LEU A 287 25.30 -13.41 -26.93
N LEU A 288 24.29 -13.14 -27.75
CA LEU A 288 24.12 -13.75 -29.08
C LEU A 288 25.25 -13.33 -30.03
N ALA A 289 25.60 -12.04 -30.06
CA ALA A 289 26.70 -11.51 -30.86
C ALA A 289 28.04 -12.16 -30.45
N ARG A 290 28.30 -12.30 -29.15
CA ARG A 290 29.50 -13.00 -28.65
C ARG A 290 29.50 -14.48 -28.99
N TRP A 291 28.35 -15.14 -28.98
CA TRP A 291 28.22 -16.55 -29.34
C TRP A 291 28.48 -16.77 -30.85
N LEU A 292 27.92 -15.91 -31.70
CA LEU A 292 28.15 -15.94 -33.15
C LEU A 292 29.62 -15.64 -33.50
N ALA A 293 30.21 -14.62 -32.88
CA ALA A 293 31.62 -14.27 -33.11
C ALA A 293 32.59 -15.40 -32.76
N ARG A 294 32.29 -16.22 -31.74
CA ARG A 294 33.10 -17.40 -31.37
C ARG A 294 32.98 -18.56 -32.36
N ARG A 295 31.92 -18.60 -33.18
CA ARG A 295 31.67 -19.64 -34.18
C ARG A 295 32.12 -19.24 -35.59
N ALA A 296 32.47 -17.98 -35.82
CA ALA A 296 32.95 -17.52 -37.10
C ALA A 296 34.30 -18.18 -37.42
N PRO A 297 34.43 -18.91 -38.55
CA PRO A 297 35.71 -19.50 -38.94
C PRO A 297 36.72 -18.38 -39.19
N GLN A 298 37.89 -18.48 -38.55
CA GLN A 298 38.98 -17.54 -38.79
C GLN A 298 39.51 -17.79 -40.21
N GLY A 299 39.06 -16.99 -41.17
CA GLY A 299 39.63 -16.97 -42.50
C GLY A 299 41.13 -16.72 -42.38
N SER A 300 41.94 -17.67 -42.85
CA SER A 300 43.38 -17.55 -42.90
C SER A 300 43.73 -16.29 -43.69
N ARG A 301 44.21 -15.25 -43.00
CA ARG A 301 44.87 -14.13 -43.67
C ARG A 301 46.12 -14.70 -44.34
N ARG A 302 46.05 -14.84 -45.66
CA ARG A 302 47.23 -15.00 -46.54
C ARG A 302 47.79 -13.62 -46.84
#